data_AF-A0A8T7CVL8-F1
#
_entry.id   AF-A0A8T7CVL8-F1
#
_cell.length_a   1.000
_cell.length_b   1.000
_cell.length_c   1.000
_cell.angle_alpha   90.00
_cell.angle_beta   90.00
_cell.angle_gamma   90.00
#
_symmetry.space_group_name_H-M   'P 1'
#
loop_
_entity.id
_entity.type
_entity.pdbx_description
1 polymer ?
#
loop_
_entity_poly.entity_id
_entity_poly.type
_entity_poly.pdbx_seq_one_letter_code
_entity_poly.pdbx_strand_id
1 'polypeptide(L)'
;RFRCVEAWSMVVPWVGFSLADLIKRFQPTSKAKYVEFTTLYDPEQMPGQRRRVLNWPYTEGLRMDEAMNPLTMMVVGLYGEVLPNQNGAPLRLIVPWKYGFKSIKSIAKIRFTEQRPVSSWERSAPREYGFYSNVNPTVDHPRWSQARERRLGAGYFAPKVETKMFNGYAEQVAQLYTGMDLRKNF
;
A
#
# COMPACT_ATOMS: atom_id res chain seq x y z
N ARG A 1 -8.66 -5.04 -6.81
CA ARG A 1 -8.78 -5.76 -5.51
C ARG A 1 -8.00 -4.98 -4.44
N PHE A 2 -8.31 -5.16 -3.16
CA PHE A 2 -7.57 -4.63 -2.01
C PHE A 2 -7.38 -5.76 -1.00
N ARG A 3 -6.16 -6.00 -0.53
CA ARG A 3 -5.82 -7.11 0.37
C ARG A 3 -5.04 -6.57 1.57
N CYS A 4 -5.63 -6.61 2.76
CA CYS A 4 -4.93 -6.26 4.00
C CYS A 4 -3.99 -7.40 4.40
N VAL A 5 -2.86 -7.11 5.04
CA VAL A 5 -1.92 -8.14 5.55
C VAL A 5 -2.59 -9.12 6.53
N GLU A 6 -3.67 -8.70 7.20
CA GLU A 6 -4.46 -9.46 8.18
C GLU A 6 -5.37 -10.54 7.56
N ALA A 7 -5.03 -11.04 6.38
CA ALA A 7 -5.77 -12.11 5.70
C ALA A 7 -7.25 -11.80 5.37
N TRP A 8 -7.59 -10.55 5.09
CA TRP A 8 -8.89 -10.16 4.52
C TRP A 8 -8.74 -9.31 3.26
N SER A 9 -9.74 -9.38 2.37
CA SER A 9 -9.73 -8.68 1.08
C SER A 9 -11.09 -8.08 0.71
N MET A 10 -11.04 -7.12 -0.20
CA MET A 10 -12.20 -6.43 -0.77
C MET A 10 -12.03 -6.21 -2.27
N VAL A 11 -13.14 -6.05 -2.98
CA VAL A 11 -13.17 -5.45 -4.31
C VAL A 11 -13.79 -4.08 -4.14
N VAL A 12 -13.07 -3.04 -4.53
CA VAL A 12 -13.50 -1.65 -4.33
C VAL A 12 -13.37 -0.92 -5.65
N PRO A 13 -14.44 -0.28 -6.16
CA PRO A 13 -14.40 0.59 -7.33
C PRO A 13 -13.83 1.95 -6.94
N TRP A 14 -12.51 2.05 -6.91
CA TRP A 14 -11.80 3.30 -6.64
C TRP A 14 -11.98 4.29 -7.78
N VAL A 15 -12.02 5.59 -7.44
CA VAL A 15 -11.99 6.71 -8.37
C VAL A 15 -10.72 7.51 -8.13
N GLY A 16 -9.95 7.76 -9.18
CA GLY A 16 -8.62 8.35 -9.05
C GLY A 16 -7.92 8.56 -10.38
N PHE A 17 -6.62 8.86 -10.31
CA PHE A 17 -5.75 9.08 -11.44
C PHE A 17 -4.38 8.41 -11.22
N SER A 18 -3.65 8.17 -12.31
CA SER A 18 -2.33 7.53 -12.27
C SER A 18 -1.33 8.31 -11.41
N LEU A 19 -0.63 7.63 -10.50
CA LEU A 19 0.50 8.23 -9.80
C LEU A 19 1.63 8.59 -10.78
N ALA A 20 1.84 7.78 -11.83
CA ALA A 20 2.86 8.07 -12.83
C ALA A 20 2.63 9.42 -13.52
N ASP A 21 1.37 9.77 -13.81
CA ASP A 21 1.05 11.05 -14.44
C ASP A 21 1.23 12.22 -13.48
N LEU A 22 0.99 12.02 -12.19
CA LEU A 22 1.34 13.01 -11.17
C LEU A 22 2.85 13.25 -11.14
N ILE A 23 3.64 12.17 -11.07
CA ILE A 23 5.10 12.23 -10.98
C ILE A 23 5.70 12.94 -12.20
N LYS A 24 5.22 12.62 -13.41
CA LYS A 24 5.68 13.24 -14.67
C LYS A 24 5.52 14.77 -14.66
N ARG A 25 4.47 15.31 -14.02
CA ARG A 25 4.24 16.76 -13.93
C ARG A 25 5.31 17.48 -13.10
N PHE A 26 5.89 16.81 -12.11
CA PHE A 26 6.92 17.39 -11.24
C PHE A 26 8.34 17.17 -11.75
N GLN A 27 8.53 16.35 -12.79
CA GLN A 27 9.82 16.10 -13.46
C GLN A 27 10.97 15.83 -12.47
N PRO A 28 10.88 14.77 -11.63
CA PRO A 28 11.95 14.45 -10.69
C PRO A 28 13.28 14.20 -11.40
N THR A 29 14.39 14.52 -10.73
CA THR A 29 15.73 14.29 -11.29
C THR A 29 16.00 12.80 -11.46
N SER A 30 16.97 12.45 -12.32
CA SER A 30 17.42 11.07 -12.51
C SER A 30 17.98 10.40 -11.24
N LYS A 31 18.27 11.18 -10.20
CA LYS A 31 18.72 10.66 -8.90
C LYS A 31 17.58 10.12 -8.04
N ALA A 32 16.33 10.49 -8.32
CA ALA A 32 15.17 10.02 -7.57
C ALA A 32 14.90 8.53 -7.83
N LYS A 33 15.22 7.69 -6.83
CA LYS A 33 15.04 6.23 -6.90
C LYS A 33 13.78 5.76 -6.18
N TYR A 34 13.22 6.58 -5.30
CA TYR A 34 12.05 6.27 -4.49
C TYR A 34 11.11 7.47 -4.39
N VAL A 35 9.86 7.17 -4.05
CA VAL A 35 8.84 8.14 -3.68
C VAL A 35 8.43 7.86 -2.25
N GLU A 36 8.56 8.86 -1.39
CA GLU A 36 8.11 8.83 0.00
C GLU A 36 6.82 9.64 0.14
N PHE A 37 5.89 9.10 0.91
CA PHE A 37 4.59 9.69 1.21
C PHE A 37 4.49 9.91 2.72
N THR A 38 3.86 11.00 3.13
CA THR A 38 3.59 11.31 4.54
C THR A 38 2.13 11.69 4.71
N THR A 39 1.43 11.01 5.62
CA THR A 39 0.09 11.35 6.07
C THR A 39 0.12 12.63 6.90
N LEU A 40 -0.96 13.40 6.88
CA LEU A 40 -1.16 14.55 7.77
C LEU A 40 -0.84 14.21 9.24
N TYR A 41 -0.07 15.07 9.91
CA TYR A 41 0.13 15.02 11.35
C TYR A 41 -0.71 16.10 12.02
N ASP A 42 -1.77 15.68 12.71
CA ASP A 42 -2.69 16.55 13.44
C ASP A 42 -3.29 15.74 14.62
N PRO A 43 -2.61 15.70 15.78
CA PRO A 43 -3.10 14.94 16.94
C PRO A 43 -4.36 15.51 17.60
N GLU A 44 -4.81 16.70 17.23
CA GLU A 44 -6.07 17.27 17.70
C GLU A 44 -7.24 16.73 16.89
N GLN A 45 -7.14 16.74 15.56
CA GLN A 45 -8.14 16.17 14.66
C GLN A 45 -8.06 14.63 14.59
N MET A 46 -6.87 14.05 14.75
CA MET A 46 -6.59 12.62 14.66
C MET A 46 -6.09 12.07 16.00
N PRO A 47 -6.98 11.86 17.00
CA PRO A 47 -6.58 11.45 18.35
C PRO A 47 -5.83 10.11 18.41
N GLY A 48 -5.98 9.26 17.38
CA GLY A 48 -5.19 8.03 17.22
C GLY A 48 -3.68 8.26 17.17
N GLN A 49 -3.23 9.45 16.73
CA GLN A 49 -1.81 9.83 16.66
C GLN A 49 -1.18 10.07 18.04
N ARG A 50 -1.98 10.13 19.11
CA ARG A 50 -1.48 10.18 20.50
C ARG A 50 -1.11 8.79 21.03
N ARG A 51 -1.54 7.72 20.36
CA ARG A 51 -1.27 6.33 20.79
C ARG A 51 0.12 5.90 20.33
N ARG A 52 0.88 5.23 21.19
CA ARG A 52 2.23 4.70 20.91
C ARG A 52 2.20 3.38 20.12
N VAL A 53 1.35 3.29 19.10
CA VAL A 53 1.27 2.10 18.22
C VAL A 53 2.18 2.21 17.00
N LEU A 54 2.49 3.43 16.57
CA LEU A 54 3.43 3.75 15.51
C LEU A 54 4.20 5.02 15.89
N ASN A 55 5.34 5.25 15.26
CA ASN A 55 5.98 6.56 15.28
C ASN A 55 5.29 7.45 14.24
N TRP A 56 4.45 8.38 14.70
CA TRP A 56 3.65 9.26 13.85
C TRP A 56 4.48 10.46 13.33
N PRO A 57 4.13 11.05 12.16
CA PRO A 57 3.05 10.68 11.24
C PRO A 57 3.27 9.34 10.54
N TYR A 58 2.20 8.81 9.93
CA TYR A 58 2.31 7.62 9.09
C TYR A 58 3.10 7.98 7.82
N THR A 59 4.12 7.17 7.50
CA THR A 59 4.98 7.34 6.33
C THR A 59 5.05 6.04 5.55
N GLU A 60 5.09 6.19 4.22
CA GLU A 60 5.29 5.07 3.32
C GLU A 60 6.22 5.43 2.16
N GLY A 61 6.65 4.42 1.41
CA GLY A 61 7.37 4.63 0.17
C GLY A 61 7.24 3.51 -0.84
N LEU A 62 7.55 3.87 -2.08
CA LEU A 62 7.63 2.98 -3.23
C LEU A 62 8.96 3.20 -3.96
N ARG A 63 9.47 2.17 -4.62
CA ARG A 63 10.53 2.34 -5.62
C ARG A 63 9.94 3.09 -6.83
N MET A 64 10.76 3.86 -7.54
CA MET A 64 10.28 4.75 -8.60
C MET A 64 9.53 4.00 -9.72
N ASP A 65 10.01 2.82 -10.12
CA ASP A 65 9.36 1.96 -11.10
C ASP A 65 7.99 1.41 -10.64
N GLU A 66 7.82 1.12 -9.35
CA GLU A 66 6.54 0.77 -8.75
C GLU A 66 5.57 1.96 -8.74
N ALA A 67 6.10 3.15 -8.41
CA ALA A 67 5.33 4.39 -8.41
C ALA A 67 4.88 4.81 -9.82
N MET A 68 5.70 4.50 -10.83
CA MET A 68 5.43 4.75 -12.25
C MET A 68 4.59 3.65 -12.92
N ASN A 69 4.29 2.55 -12.23
CA ASN A 69 3.47 1.47 -12.78
C ASN A 69 2.02 1.97 -13.03
N PRO A 70 1.39 1.64 -14.17
CA PRO A 70 0.02 2.07 -14.48
C PRO A 70 -1.06 1.64 -13.49
N LEU A 71 -0.81 0.60 -12.69
CA LEU A 71 -1.73 0.14 -11.65
C LEU A 71 -1.64 0.94 -10.34
N THR A 72 -0.59 1.75 -10.15
CA THR A 72 -0.44 2.60 -8.97
C THR A 72 -1.25 3.88 -9.14
N MET A 73 -2.20 4.10 -8.24
CA MET A 73 -3.21 5.15 -8.38
C MET A 73 -3.27 6.07 -7.17
N MET A 74 -3.42 7.36 -7.45
CA MET A 74 -3.86 8.36 -6.49
C MET A 74 -5.38 8.41 -6.50
N VAL A 75 -5.99 8.10 -5.36
CA VAL A 75 -7.43 7.91 -5.22
C VAL A 75 -8.03 9.08 -4.45
N VAL A 76 -9.14 9.59 -5.00
CA VAL A 76 -9.92 10.73 -4.48
C VAL A 76 -11.39 10.36 -4.26
N GLY A 77 -11.80 9.14 -4.63
CA GLY A 77 -13.17 8.66 -4.46
C GLY A 77 -13.31 7.14 -4.44
N LEU A 78 -14.52 6.67 -4.12
CA LEU A 78 -14.93 5.27 -4.21
C LEU A 78 -16.43 5.18 -4.47
N TYR A 79 -16.88 4.18 -5.24
CA TYR A 79 -18.29 3.99 -5.59
C TYR A 79 -18.95 5.23 -6.24
N GLY A 80 -18.20 5.99 -7.03
CA GLY A 80 -18.70 7.21 -7.71
C GLY A 80 -18.73 8.46 -6.83
N GLU A 81 -18.44 8.33 -5.54
CA GLU A 81 -18.50 9.43 -4.57
C GLU A 81 -17.11 9.90 -4.11
N VAL A 82 -17.07 11.11 -3.54
CA VAL A 82 -15.86 11.66 -2.90
C VAL A 82 -15.40 10.73 -1.77
N LEU A 83 -14.08 10.58 -1.62
CA LEU A 83 -13.48 9.67 -0.65
C LEU A 83 -13.92 10.04 0.78
N PRO A 84 -14.54 9.10 1.53
CA PRO A 84 -14.87 9.36 2.93
C PRO A 84 -13.63 9.45 3.83
N ASN A 85 -13.71 10.18 4.95
CA ASN A 85 -12.60 10.39 5.89
C ASN A 85 -11.98 9.07 6.38
N GLN A 86 -12.79 8.06 6.73
CA GLN A 86 -12.32 6.75 7.17
C GLN A 86 -11.49 6.01 6.11
N ASN A 87 -11.70 6.35 4.83
CA ASN A 87 -10.95 5.79 3.71
C ASN A 87 -9.69 6.60 3.37
N GLY A 88 -9.42 7.71 4.06
CA GLY A 88 -8.19 8.48 3.90
C GLY A 88 -8.32 9.69 2.99
N ALA A 89 -9.46 10.38 3.02
CA ALA A 89 -9.69 11.63 2.32
C ALA A 89 -8.63 12.71 2.64
N PRO A 90 -8.43 13.70 1.75
CA PRO A 90 -9.01 13.79 0.39
C PRO A 90 -8.22 12.97 -0.64
N LEU A 91 -7.03 12.49 -0.28
CA LEU A 91 -6.08 11.88 -1.20
C LEU A 91 -5.40 10.67 -0.54
N ARG A 92 -5.55 9.50 -1.15
CA ARG A 92 -4.89 8.25 -0.73
C ARG A 92 -4.13 7.59 -1.87
N LEU A 93 -3.17 6.75 -1.53
CA LEU A 93 -2.48 5.87 -2.47
C LEU A 93 -3.22 4.54 -2.57
N ILE A 94 -3.21 3.92 -3.75
CA ILE A 94 -3.57 2.51 -3.98
C ILE A 94 -2.49 1.82 -4.79
N VAL A 95 -1.98 0.71 -4.23
CA VAL A 95 -1.03 -0.19 -4.92
C VAL A 95 -1.60 -1.61 -4.87
N PRO A 96 -2.35 -2.04 -5.89
CA PRO A 96 -3.30 -3.14 -5.76
C PRO A 96 -2.66 -4.53 -5.59
N TRP A 97 -1.38 -4.68 -5.95
CA TRP A 97 -0.64 -5.94 -5.82
C TRP A 97 0.12 -6.08 -4.48
N LYS A 98 0.11 -5.04 -3.64
CA LYS A 98 0.76 -5.00 -2.33
C LYS A 98 -0.24 -5.13 -1.20
N TYR A 99 0.24 -5.45 0.00
CA TYR A 99 -0.60 -5.43 1.19
C TYR A 99 -1.10 -4.02 1.52
N GLY A 100 -2.27 -3.95 2.13
CA GLY A 100 -3.04 -2.72 2.31
C GLY A 100 -2.31 -1.59 3.05
N PHE A 101 -1.34 -1.90 3.91
CA PHE A 101 -0.57 -0.88 4.63
C PHE A 101 0.31 -0.03 3.70
N LYS A 102 0.71 -0.56 2.54
CA LYS A 102 1.43 0.21 1.51
C LYS A 102 0.55 1.32 0.88
N SER A 103 -0.77 1.21 1.01
CA SER A 103 -1.75 2.16 0.47
C SER A 103 -2.07 3.25 1.49
N ILE A 104 -1.11 4.16 1.69
CA ILE A 104 -1.16 5.27 2.66
C ILE A 104 -2.37 6.21 2.45
N LYS A 105 -2.91 6.72 3.54
CA LYS A 105 -4.11 7.57 3.61
C LYS A 105 -3.77 9.04 3.86
N SER A 106 -4.66 9.96 3.47
CA SER A 106 -4.63 11.39 3.84
C SER A 106 -3.24 12.02 3.61
N ILE A 107 -2.72 11.84 2.40
CA ILE A 107 -1.36 12.23 2.03
C ILE A 107 -1.25 13.76 2.06
N ALA A 108 -0.35 14.28 2.90
CA ALA A 108 -0.05 15.70 3.03
C ALA A 108 1.26 16.10 2.34
N LYS A 109 2.18 15.14 2.14
CA LYS A 109 3.48 15.38 1.51
C LYS A 109 3.92 14.20 0.67
N ILE A 110 4.52 14.51 -0.48
CA ILE A 110 5.20 13.57 -1.37
C ILE A 110 6.63 14.07 -1.58
N ARG A 111 7.62 13.19 -1.42
CA ARG A 111 9.05 13.51 -1.58
C ARG A 111 9.72 12.49 -2.48
N PHE A 112 10.51 12.97 -3.43
CA PHE A 112 11.40 12.13 -4.24
C PHE A 112 12.73 11.95 -3.53
N THR A 113 13.18 10.71 -3.34
CA THR A 113 14.42 10.42 -2.58
C THR A 113 15.36 9.51 -3.35
N GLU A 114 16.66 9.71 -3.15
CA GLU A 114 17.70 8.83 -3.70
C GLU A 114 17.83 7.54 -2.88
N GLN A 115 17.59 7.64 -1.57
CA GLN A 115 17.68 6.54 -0.62
C GLN A 115 16.29 5.98 -0.31
N ARG A 116 16.23 4.67 -0.04
CA ARG A 116 15.00 3.97 0.35
C ARG A 116 14.48 4.52 1.69
N PRO A 117 13.24 5.04 1.75
CA PRO A 117 12.65 5.44 3.02
C PRO A 117 12.27 4.21 3.87
N VAL A 118 12.24 4.37 5.19
CA VAL A 118 11.75 3.35 6.13
C VAL A 118 10.27 3.63 6.42
N SER A 119 9.41 2.67 6.08
CA SER A 119 7.96 2.81 6.27
C SER A 119 7.54 2.66 7.74
N SER A 120 6.34 3.14 8.10
CA SER A 120 5.86 3.09 9.48
C SER A 120 5.77 1.67 10.05
N TRP A 121 5.24 0.71 9.29
CA TRP A 121 5.13 -0.68 9.75
C TRP A 121 6.47 -1.40 9.77
N GLU A 122 7.33 -1.17 8.77
CA GLU A 122 8.70 -1.68 8.78
C GLU A 122 9.47 -1.19 10.00
N ARG A 123 9.34 0.09 10.36
CA ARG A 123 9.95 0.65 11.58
C ARG A 123 9.37 0.01 12.84
N SER A 124 8.05 -0.18 12.88
CA SER A 124 7.35 -0.65 14.08
C SER A 124 7.60 -2.13 14.37
N ALA A 125 7.71 -2.96 13.34
CA ALA A 125 7.92 -4.39 13.45
C ALA A 125 8.68 -4.92 12.22
N PRO A 126 10.00 -4.69 12.14
CA PRO A 126 10.83 -5.03 10.97
C PRO A 126 10.91 -6.52 10.67
N ARG A 127 10.51 -7.38 11.62
CA ARG A 127 10.43 -8.84 11.42
C ARG A 127 9.12 -9.30 10.78
N GLU A 128 8.12 -8.42 10.72
CA GLU A 128 6.76 -8.73 10.24
C GLU A 128 6.42 -8.05 8.92
N TYR A 129 6.97 -6.85 8.68
CA TYR A 129 6.62 -6.01 7.54
C TYR A 129 7.88 -5.50 6.85
N GLY A 130 8.06 -5.88 5.58
CA GLY A 130 9.13 -5.40 4.73
C GLY A 130 8.77 -4.14 3.96
N PHE A 131 9.71 -3.70 3.13
CA PHE A 131 9.50 -2.52 2.28
C PHE A 131 8.59 -2.81 1.09
N TYR A 132 8.78 -3.94 0.42
CA TYR A 132 8.10 -4.23 -0.83
C TYR A 132 6.69 -4.78 -0.59
N SER A 133 6.56 -5.76 0.31
CA SER A 133 5.27 -6.25 0.81
C SER A 133 4.25 -6.55 -0.29
N ASN A 134 4.75 -7.22 -1.33
CA ASN A 134 3.95 -7.77 -2.40
C ASN A 134 3.06 -8.88 -1.80
N VAL A 135 1.79 -8.94 -2.22
CA VAL A 135 0.91 -10.03 -1.81
C VAL A 135 1.47 -11.34 -2.34
N ASN A 136 1.84 -12.24 -1.43
CA ASN A 136 2.49 -13.51 -1.77
C ASN A 136 1.92 -14.63 -0.89
N PRO A 137 1.15 -15.59 -1.45
CA PRO A 137 0.57 -16.69 -0.69
C PRO A 137 1.60 -17.71 -0.18
N THR A 138 2.84 -17.67 -0.70
CA THR A 138 3.92 -18.62 -0.34
C THR A 138 4.83 -18.09 0.76
N VAL A 139 4.57 -16.88 1.27
CA VAL A 139 5.32 -16.25 2.35
C VAL A 139 4.33 -15.85 3.42
N ASP A 140 4.38 -16.57 4.53
CA ASP A 140 3.48 -16.35 5.64
C ASP A 140 3.94 -15.15 6.48
N HIS A 141 2.98 -14.51 7.13
CA HIS A 141 3.28 -13.56 8.18
C HIS A 141 3.74 -14.34 9.42
N PRO A 142 4.66 -13.83 10.26
CA PRO A 142 5.17 -14.58 11.42
C PRO A 142 4.11 -15.13 12.37
N ARG A 143 2.92 -14.54 12.37
CA ARG A 143 1.80 -14.90 13.26
C ARG A 143 0.63 -15.62 12.56
N TRP A 144 0.58 -15.68 11.24
CA TRP A 144 -0.50 -16.34 10.50
C TRP A 144 -0.15 -16.62 9.05
N SER A 145 -0.80 -17.63 8.47
CA SER A 145 -0.61 -17.93 7.05
C SER A 145 -1.23 -16.88 6.13
N GLN A 146 -0.55 -16.60 5.02
CA GLN A 146 -1.04 -15.74 3.94
C GLN A 146 -1.70 -16.51 2.79
N ALA A 147 -1.70 -17.85 2.83
CA ALA A 147 -2.21 -18.69 1.73
C ALA A 147 -3.69 -18.48 1.41
N ARG A 148 -4.51 -18.08 2.40
CA ARG A 148 -5.95 -17.84 2.25
C ARG A 148 -6.39 -16.51 2.83
N GLU A 149 -7.47 -15.96 2.30
CA GLU A 149 -8.04 -14.67 2.70
C GLU A 149 -9.56 -14.71 2.88
N ARG A 150 -10.07 -13.90 3.80
CA ARG A 150 -11.48 -13.63 4.00
C ARG A 150 -11.92 -12.50 3.07
N ARG A 151 -12.70 -12.80 2.04
CA ARG A 151 -13.32 -11.77 1.20
C ARG A 151 -14.50 -11.13 1.93
N LEU A 152 -14.40 -9.85 2.25
CA LEU A 152 -15.50 -9.10 2.88
C LEU A 152 -16.62 -8.87 1.86
N GLY A 153 -17.87 -8.97 2.32
CA GLY A 153 -19.07 -8.90 1.48
C GLY A 153 -19.53 -10.25 0.90
N ALA A 154 -18.80 -11.35 1.13
CA ALA A 154 -19.20 -12.69 0.66
C ALA A 154 -20.25 -13.38 1.57
N GLY A 155 -20.65 -12.76 2.68
CA GLY A 155 -21.52 -13.34 3.71
C GLY A 155 -20.76 -13.89 4.92
N TYR A 156 -21.41 -13.95 6.08
CA TYR A 156 -20.78 -14.30 7.36
C TYR A 156 -20.19 -15.73 7.37
N PHE A 157 -20.88 -16.68 6.76
CA PHE A 157 -20.50 -18.09 6.70
C PHE A 157 -19.69 -18.48 5.45
N ALA A 158 -19.35 -17.52 4.58
CA ALA A 158 -18.55 -17.85 3.41
C ALA A 158 -17.22 -18.48 3.84
N PRO A 159 -16.65 -19.45 3.09
CA PRO A 159 -15.31 -19.95 3.36
C PRO A 159 -14.23 -18.91 2.99
N LYS A 160 -13.02 -19.07 3.52
CA LYS A 160 -11.86 -18.29 3.02
C LYS A 160 -11.52 -18.72 1.60
N VAL A 161 -11.08 -17.79 0.76
CA VAL A 161 -10.61 -18.08 -0.61
C VAL A 161 -9.10 -18.12 -0.65
N GLU A 162 -8.51 -18.70 -1.69
CA GLU A 162 -7.06 -18.68 -1.88
C GLU A 162 -6.56 -17.27 -2.22
N THR A 163 -5.45 -16.88 -1.59
CA THR A 163 -4.75 -15.64 -1.89
C THR A 163 -4.02 -15.81 -3.23
N LYS A 164 -4.20 -14.86 -4.15
CA LYS A 164 -3.50 -14.88 -5.45
C LYS A 164 -2.14 -14.19 -5.35
N MET A 165 -1.13 -14.73 -6.03
CA MET A 165 0.18 -14.06 -6.17
C MET A 165 0.01 -12.66 -6.77
N PHE A 166 0.71 -11.67 -6.22
CA PHE A 166 0.55 -10.26 -6.55
C PHE A 166 -0.92 -9.78 -6.51
N ASN A 167 -1.72 -10.37 -5.62
CA ASN A 167 -3.17 -10.13 -5.51
C ASN A 167 -3.95 -10.37 -6.83
N GLY A 168 -3.42 -11.21 -7.72
CA GLY A 168 -3.98 -11.49 -9.04
C GLY A 168 -3.51 -10.56 -10.16
N TYR A 169 -2.47 -9.75 -9.93
CA TYR A 169 -1.89 -8.83 -10.93
C TYR A 169 -0.51 -9.31 -11.44
N ALA A 170 -0.22 -10.62 -11.35
CA ALA A 170 1.11 -11.15 -11.64
C ALA A 170 1.59 -10.81 -13.06
N GLU A 171 0.73 -10.97 -14.07
CA GLU A 171 1.05 -10.65 -15.47
C GLU A 171 1.48 -9.19 -15.68
N GLN A 172 0.96 -8.26 -14.86
CA GLN A 172 1.22 -6.84 -14.99
C GLN A 172 2.45 -6.37 -14.20
N VAL A 173 2.83 -7.08 -13.13
CA VAL A 173 3.83 -6.56 -12.16
C VAL A 173 4.99 -7.49 -11.86
N ALA A 174 4.92 -8.78 -12.21
CA ALA A 174 5.97 -9.75 -11.82
C ALA A 174 7.35 -9.35 -12.34
N GLN A 175 7.41 -8.79 -13.56
CA GLN A 175 8.65 -8.31 -14.19
C GLN A 175 9.38 -7.21 -13.40
N LEU A 176 8.68 -6.42 -12.57
CA LEU A 176 9.29 -5.42 -11.70
C LEU A 176 10.17 -6.05 -10.61
N TYR A 177 9.99 -7.34 -10.35
CA TYR A 177 10.62 -8.06 -9.25
C TYR A 177 11.52 -9.20 -9.71
N THR A 178 11.80 -9.31 -11.01
CA THR A 178 12.69 -10.33 -11.56
C THR A 178 14.07 -10.26 -10.88
N GLY A 179 14.57 -11.41 -10.44
CA GLY A 179 15.87 -11.51 -9.74
C GLY A 179 15.84 -11.09 -8.27
N MET A 180 14.70 -10.66 -7.73
CA MET A 180 14.57 -10.33 -6.31
C MET A 180 14.15 -11.55 -5.48
N ASP A 181 14.73 -11.67 -4.29
CA ASP A 181 14.23 -12.59 -3.27
C ASP A 181 12.99 -11.97 -2.59
N LEU A 182 11.81 -12.46 -2.97
CA LEU A 182 10.54 -11.99 -2.43
C LEU A 182 10.25 -12.47 -0.99
N ARG A 183 11.02 -13.43 -0.46
CA ARG A 183 10.90 -13.87 0.94
C ARG A 183 11.63 -12.90 1.88
N LYS A 184 12.82 -12.45 1.47
CA LYS A 184 13.63 -11.48 2.24
C LYS A 184 13.02 -10.08 2.28
N ASN A 185 12.11 -9.79 1.36
CA ASN A 185 11.54 -8.47 1.10
C ASN A 185 10.03 -8.37 1.40
N PHE A 186 9.49 -9.37 2.11
CA PHE A 186 8.10 -9.49 2.53
C PHE A 186 7.73 -8.45 3.58
#